data_AF-A0A3D1RQ39-F1
#
_entry.id   AF-A0A3D1RQ39-F1
#
_cell.length_a   1.000
_cell.length_b   1.000
_cell.length_c   1.000
_cell.angle_alpha   90.00
_cell.angle_beta   90.00
_cell.angle_gamma   90.00
#
_symmetry.space_group_name_H-M   'P 1'
#
loop_
_entity.id
_entity.type
_entity.pdbx_description
1 polymer ?
#
loop_
_entity_poly.entity_id
_entity_poly.type
_entity_poly.pdbx_seq_one_letter_code
_entity_poly.pdbx_strand_id
1 'polypeptide(L)' 'SRLNEVLSILDNCKMNAYQVASKMTWDVKYTSWERFPATQKYFATTEAASHLIYLCNINKVRKIDSEGKLLFELIN' A
#
# COMPACT_ATOMS: atom_id res chain seq x y z
N SER A 1 -0.38 -12.43 -6.89
CA SER A 1 0.83 -12.03 -6.15
C SER A 1 0.56 -10.73 -5.41
N ARG A 2 1.33 -10.41 -4.36
CA ARG A 2 1.17 -9.16 -3.60
C ARG A 2 1.30 -7.90 -4.45
N LEU A 3 2.19 -7.93 -5.45
CA LEU A 3 2.39 -6.80 -6.37
C LEU A 3 1.14 -6.52 -7.22
N ASN A 4 0.50 -7.55 -7.78
CA ASN A 4 -0.71 -7.37 -8.58
C ASN A 4 -1.88 -6.84 -7.74
N GLU A 5 -1.96 -7.29 -6.48
CA GLU A 5 -2.93 -6.78 -5.52
C GLU A 5 -2.70 -5.29 -5.24
N VAL A 6 -1.46 -4.87 -4.98
CA VAL A 6 -1.11 -3.44 -4.81
C VAL A 6 -1.45 -2.61 -6.05
N LEU A 7 -1.13 -3.11 -7.25
CA LEU A 7 -1.49 -2.43 -8.50
C LEU A 7 -3.01 -2.29 -8.65
N SER A 8 -3.77 -3.34 -8.33
CA SER A 8 -5.24 -3.31 -8.36
C SER A 8 -5.83 -2.35 -7.31
N ILE A 9 -5.20 -2.22 -6.14
CA ILE A 9 -5.63 -1.28 -5.09
C ILE A 9 -5.41 0.17 -5.52
N LEU A 10 -4.35 0.44 -6.30
CA LEU A 10 -4.03 1.76 -6.84
C LEU A 10 -4.80 2.10 -8.12
N ASP A 11 -5.65 1.20 -8.62
CA ASP A 11 -6.40 1.47 -9.84
C ASP A 11 -7.30 2.71 -9.67
N ASN A 12 -7.08 3.71 -10.53
CA ASN A 12 -7.77 5.01 -10.52
C ASN A 12 -7.70 5.80 -9.19
N CYS A 13 -6.76 5.48 -8.29
CA CYS A 13 -6.64 6.13 -6.98
C CYS A 13 -5.17 6.35 -6.57
N LYS A 14 -4.91 7.46 -5.86
CA LYS A 14 -3.63 7.70 -5.19
C LYS A 14 -3.72 7.41 -3.70
N MET A 15 -2.77 6.66 -3.16
CA MET A 15 -2.79 6.23 -1.76
C MET A 15 -1.38 6.24 -1.15
N ASN A 16 -1.29 6.44 0.17
CA ASN A 16 -0.05 6.16 0.91
C ASN A 16 0.05 4.67 1.28
N ALA A 17 1.23 4.24 1.76
CA ALA A 17 1.48 2.85 2.12
C ALA A 17 0.52 2.29 3.19
N TYR A 18 0.08 3.12 4.15
CA TYR A 18 -0.86 2.69 5.18
C TYR A 18 -2.26 2.41 4.60
N GLN A 19 -2.73 3.29 3.72
CA GLN A 19 -4.00 3.12 3.01
C GLN A 19 -3.96 1.88 2.12
N VAL A 20 -2.85 1.66 1.39
CA VAL A 20 -2.66 0.43 0.61
C VAL A 20 -2.69 -0.80 1.52
N ALA A 21 -1.93 -0.82 2.60
CA ALA A 21 -1.90 -1.92 3.55
C ALA A 21 -3.30 -2.24 4.13
N SER A 22 -4.11 -1.22 4.43
CA SER A 22 -5.48 -1.41 4.92
C SER A 22 -6.44 -2.06 3.93
N LYS A 23 -6.11 -2.04 2.63
CA LYS A 23 -6.90 -2.62 1.54
C LYS A 23 -6.32 -3.95 1.02
N MET A 24 -5.11 -4.31 1.43
CA MET A 24 -4.53 -5.61 1.12
C MET A 24 -5.22 -6.72 1.93
N THR A 25 -5.24 -7.90 1.36
CA THR A 25 -5.73 -9.12 2.01
C THR A 25 -4.67 -9.62 2.97
N TRP A 26 -5.05 -9.99 4.18
CA TRP A 26 -4.15 -10.52 5.20
C TRP A 26 -4.72 -11.81 5.77
N ASP A 27 -3.89 -12.84 5.87
CA ASP A 27 -4.25 -14.09 6.54
C ASP A 27 -4.01 -13.96 8.05
N VAL A 28 -4.94 -13.30 8.73
CA VAL A 28 -4.90 -13.07 10.19
C VAL A 28 -6.28 -13.26 10.82
N LYS A 29 -6.30 -13.41 12.14
CA LYS A 29 -7.53 -13.66 12.92
C LYS A 29 -8.46 -12.43 13.05
N TYR A 30 -8.03 -11.26 12.61
CA TYR A 30 -8.77 -10.02 12.75
C TYR A 30 -9.68 -9.80 11.54
N THR A 31 -10.95 -9.49 11.80
CA THR A 31 -11.99 -9.36 10.76
C THR A 31 -11.99 -8.02 10.03
N SER A 32 -11.22 -7.04 10.50
CA SER A 32 -11.10 -5.74 9.85
C SER A 32 -9.76 -5.09 10.20
N TRP A 33 -9.32 -4.16 9.37
CA TRP A 33 -8.08 -3.42 9.58
C TRP A 33 -8.07 -2.69 10.93
N GLU A 34 -9.18 -2.11 11.36
CA GLU A 34 -9.31 -1.34 12.60
C GLU A 34 -8.93 -2.18 13.82
N ARG A 35 -9.24 -3.48 13.78
CA ARG A 35 -8.98 -4.45 14.86
C ARG A 35 -7.52 -4.94 14.91
N PHE A 36 -6.71 -4.65 13.89
CA PHE A 36 -5.30 -5.05 13.92
C PHE A 36 -4.58 -4.32 15.06
N PRO A 37 -3.76 -5.03 15.87
CA PRO A 37 -2.83 -4.42 16.79
C PRO A 37 -1.94 -3.41 16.08
N ALA A 38 -1.58 -2.32 16.75
CA ALA A 38 -0.74 -1.27 16.18
C ALA A 38 0.57 -1.83 15.58
N THR A 39 1.20 -2.78 16.26
CA THR A 39 2.41 -3.46 15.80
C THR A 39 2.19 -4.22 14.49
N GLN A 40 1.05 -4.89 14.32
CA GLN A 40 0.74 -5.58 13.07
C GLN A 40 0.42 -4.60 11.93
N LYS A 41 -0.28 -3.50 12.21
CA LYS A 41 -0.48 -2.42 11.23
C LYS A 41 0.84 -1.84 10.76
N TYR A 42 1.80 -1.67 11.68
CA TYR A 42 3.14 -1.20 11.35
C TYR A 42 3.82 -2.16 10.36
N PHE A 43 3.88 -3.46 10.67
CA PHE A 43 4.46 -4.46 9.78
C PHE A 43 3.77 -4.50 8.40
N ALA A 44 2.44 -4.54 8.38
CA ALA A 44 1.66 -4.52 7.15
C ALA A 44 1.93 -3.26 6.30
N THR A 45 2.07 -2.09 6.94
CA THR A 45 2.41 -0.83 6.28
C THR A 45 3.82 -0.86 5.69
N THR A 46 4.79 -1.43 6.40
CA THR A 46 6.17 -1.55 5.90
C THR A 46 6.29 -2.54 4.73
N GLU A 47 5.50 -3.62 4.73
CA GLU A 47 5.41 -4.55 3.61
C GLU A 47 4.81 -3.85 2.38
N ALA A 48 3.68 -3.16 2.53
CA ALA A 48 3.07 -2.39 1.46
C ALA A 48 4.03 -1.32 0.90
N ALA A 49 4.75 -0.61 1.77
CA ALA A 49 5.76 0.38 1.36
C ALA A 49 6.88 -0.28 0.54
N SER A 50 7.34 -1.46 0.93
CA SER A 50 8.37 -2.20 0.20
C SER A 50 7.90 -2.59 -1.21
N HIS A 51 6.66 -3.04 -1.35
CA HIS A 51 6.06 -3.30 -2.66
C HIS A 51 5.94 -2.04 -3.51
N LEU A 52 5.49 -0.92 -2.95
CA LEU A 52 5.36 0.35 -3.66
C LEU A 52 6.72 0.87 -4.14
N ILE A 53 7.76 0.81 -3.29
CA ILE A 53 9.12 1.20 -3.66
C ILE A 53 9.64 0.32 -4.80
N TYR A 54 9.44 -0.99 -4.71
CA TYR A 54 9.81 -1.91 -5.79
C TYR A 54 9.09 -1.57 -7.11
N LEU A 55 7.78 -1.34 -7.06
CA LEU A 55 6.98 -0.96 -8.23
C LEU A 55 7.41 0.39 -8.84
N CYS A 56 7.86 1.33 -8.00
CA CYS A 56 8.49 2.56 -8.48
C CYS A 56 9.80 2.29 -9.23
N ASN A 57 10.66 1.42 -8.68
CA ASN A 57 11.94 1.09 -9.31
C ASN A 57 11.78 0.43 -10.69
N ILE A 58 10.67 -0.27 -10.92
CA ILE A 58 10.34 -0.88 -12.22
C ILE A 58 9.36 -0.06 -13.07
N ASN A 59 9.17 1.24 -12.75
CA ASN A 59 8.33 2.18 -13.48
C ASN A 59 6.86 1.74 -13.68
N LYS A 60 6.26 1.10 -12.68
CA LYS A 60 4.82 0.77 -12.69
C LYS A 60 3.97 1.75 -11.88
N VAL A 61 4.57 2.39 -10.88
CA VAL A 61 3.94 3.33 -9.95
C VAL A 61 4.85 4.54 -9.79
N ARG A 62 4.31 5.74 -9.60
CA ARG A 62 5.09 6.94 -9.27
C ARG A 62 4.75 7.48 -7.88
N LYS A 63 5.72 8.17 -7.29
CA LYS A 63 5.58 8.92 -6.03
C LYS A 63 5.01 10.31 -6.32
N ILE A 64 4.13 10.77 -5.44
CA ILE A 64 3.57 12.12 -5.46
C ILE A 64 3.73 12.70 -4.06
N ASP A 65 4.41 13.84 -3.96
CA ASP A 65 4.37 14.65 -2.75
C ASP A 65 3.12 15.53 -2.78
N SER A 66 2.22 15.32 -1.83
CA SER A 66 0.96 16.06 -1.69
C SER A 66 0.81 16.53 -0.25
N GLU A 67 0.97 17.82 0.00
CA GLU A 67 0.79 18.43 1.34
C GLU A 67 1.61 17.73 2.45
N GLY A 68 2.88 17.39 2.14
CA GLY A 68 3.77 16.70 3.08
C GLY A 68 3.46 15.21 3.28
N LYS A 69 2.56 14.63 2.48
CA LYS A 69 2.29 13.20 2.45
C LYS A 69 2.83 12.59 1.16
N LEU A 70 3.57 11.50 1.31
CA LEU A 70 4.01 10.68 0.19
C LEU A 70 2.87 9.76 -0.25
N LEU A 71 2.34 10.00 -1.44
CA LEU A 71 1.34 9.18 -2.10
C LEU A 71 1.95 8.44 -3.29
N PHE A 72 1.24 7.41 -3.73
CA PHE A 72 1.60 6.57 -4.85
C PHE A 72 0.41 6.42 -5.79
N GLU A 73 0.65 6.41 -7.10
CA GLU A 73 -0.35 6.14 -8.13
C GLU A 73 0.24 5.39 -9.32
N LEU A 74 -0.60 4.71 -10.10
CA LEU A 74 -0.18 4.02 -11.33
C LEU A 74 0.39 5.01 -12.35
N ILE A 75 1.40 4.57 -13.09
CA ILE A 75 1.89 5.27 -14.26
C ILE A 75 1.02 4.82 -15.45
N ASN A 76 0.25 5.76 -16.00
CA ASN A 76 -0.50 5.57 -17.25
C ASN A 76 0.39 5.82 -18.46
#